data_AF-A0A3A8WX59-F1
#
_entry.id   AF-A0A3A8WX59-F1
#
_cell.length_a   1.000
_cell.length_b   1.000
_cell.length_c   1.000
_cell.angle_alpha   90.00
_cell.angle_beta   90.00
_cell.angle_gamma   90.00
#
_symmetry.space_group_name_H-M   'P 1'
#
loop_
_entity.id
_entity.type
_entity.pdbx_description
1 polymer ?
#
loop_
_entity_poly.entity_id
_entity_poly.type
_entity_poly.pdbx_seq_one_letter_code
_entity_poly.pdbx_strand_id
1 'polypeptide(L)'
;MEKVHCNIIRDLLPSYLDGVTSEESNQMIDKHFAECSECKKAYDLIKKHDFVSEKADGRVADYLKKMGQKKKLEQRGLFVLFLLLSVLQFSFNLRGYAFFSSLYLTNCIFYPIYIILLFHIADGWKQCSISLKKEGIIFFVEGSSFLYISVLFCSLFSKSEGGDMLFWGMAAERAGGFMEKQIIILAGVYLLALLIYFLTQRMGREYNHTVVMVLLAGVTALLNMRAGLYQVDGAGGFLPVLETVGGYLVLVIAESIALGMFYRRFY
;
A
#
# COMPACT_ATOMS: atom_id res chain seq x y z
N MET A 1 -14.22 12.16 72.42
CA MET A 1 -13.77 11.85 71.05
C MET A 1 -14.76 12.47 70.10
N GLU A 2 -14.28 13.38 69.26
CA GLU A 2 -15.09 14.11 68.30
C GLU A 2 -15.60 13.11 67.24
N LYS A 3 -16.92 12.96 67.14
CA LYS A 3 -17.52 12.09 66.13
C LYS A 3 -17.31 12.74 64.77
N VAL A 4 -16.48 12.11 63.95
CA VAL A 4 -16.23 12.59 62.59
C VAL A 4 -17.50 12.52 61.77
N HIS A 5 -17.86 13.64 61.14
CA HIS A 5 -19.06 13.73 60.33
C HIS A 5 -18.95 12.87 59.05
N CYS A 6 -20.03 12.20 58.68
CA CYS A 6 -20.10 11.35 57.48
C CYS A 6 -19.70 12.08 56.18
N ASN A 7 -19.92 13.41 56.10
CA ASN A 7 -19.52 14.21 54.94
C ASN A 7 -18.00 14.22 54.75
N ILE A 8 -17.24 14.39 55.85
CA ILE A 8 -15.78 14.38 55.83
C ILE A 8 -15.27 13.01 55.37
N ILE A 9 -15.89 11.92 55.86
CA ILE A 9 -15.54 10.56 55.44
C ILE A 9 -15.82 10.36 53.95
N ARG A 10 -16.98 10.82 53.45
CA ARG A 10 -17.35 10.70 52.03
C ARG A 10 -16.43 11.49 51.10
N ASP A 11 -15.96 12.66 51.52
CA ASP A 11 -15.00 13.46 50.76
C ASP A 11 -13.63 12.79 50.69
N LEU A 12 -13.24 12.05 51.74
CA LEU A 12 -11.98 11.32 51.83
C LEU A 12 -12.02 9.91 51.19
N LEU A 13 -13.22 9.36 50.90
CA LEU A 13 -13.38 8.01 50.36
C LEU A 13 -12.58 7.76 49.07
N PRO A 14 -12.59 8.65 48.05
CA PRO A 14 -11.79 8.44 46.84
C PRO A 14 -10.29 8.34 47.14
N SER A 15 -9.76 9.27 47.93
CA SER A 15 -8.34 9.30 48.31
C SER A 15 -7.92 8.11 49.18
N TYR A 16 -8.84 7.60 50.01
CA TYR A 16 -8.64 6.38 50.80
C TYR A 16 -8.61 5.12 49.94
N LEU A 17 -9.44 5.04 48.89
CA LEU A 17 -9.43 3.95 47.90
C LEU A 17 -8.14 3.95 47.06
N ASP A 18 -7.66 5.13 46.68
CA ASP A 18 -6.41 5.33 45.95
C ASP A 18 -5.15 5.11 46.83
N GLY A 19 -5.32 4.92 48.15
CA GLY A 19 -4.23 4.64 49.09
C GLY A 19 -3.29 5.83 49.34
N VAL A 20 -3.74 7.06 49.08
CA VAL A 20 -2.95 8.30 49.21
C VAL A 20 -3.22 9.07 50.51
N THR A 21 -4.05 8.53 51.39
CA THR A 21 -4.33 9.07 52.74
C THR A 21 -3.25 8.68 53.76
N SER A 22 -3.04 9.52 54.78
CA SER A 22 -2.09 9.24 55.86
C SER A 22 -2.61 8.11 56.78
N GLU A 23 -1.71 7.48 57.53
CA GLU A 23 -2.04 6.39 58.45
C GLU A 23 -3.02 6.83 59.55
N GLU A 24 -2.89 8.07 60.03
CA GLU A 24 -3.84 8.68 60.98
C GLU A 24 -5.25 8.81 60.38
N SER A 25 -5.35 9.23 59.12
CA SER A 25 -6.64 9.32 58.41
C SER A 25 -7.25 7.93 58.14
N ASN A 26 -6.43 6.92 57.83
CA ASN A 26 -6.90 5.55 57.63
C ASN A 26 -7.53 4.97 58.91
N GLN A 27 -6.84 5.10 60.04
CA GLN A 27 -7.36 4.62 61.33
C GLN A 27 -8.67 5.33 61.73
N MET A 28 -8.81 6.61 61.37
CA MET A 28 -10.02 7.38 61.62
C MET A 28 -11.20 6.92 60.74
N ILE A 29 -10.96 6.67 59.45
CA ILE A 29 -11.96 6.16 58.50
C ILE A 29 -12.40 4.72 58.89
N ASP A 30 -11.46 3.85 59.24
CA ASP A 30 -11.73 2.45 59.64
C ASP A 30 -12.61 2.38 60.90
N LYS A 31 -12.32 3.22 61.90
CA LYS A 31 -13.17 3.36 63.10
C LYS A 31 -14.58 3.84 62.74
N HIS A 32 -14.70 4.78 61.81
CA HIS A 32 -16.00 5.26 61.36
C HIS A 32 -16.80 4.18 60.60
N PHE A 33 -16.16 3.31 59.81
CA PHE A 33 -16.85 2.18 59.17
C PHE A 33 -17.39 1.14 60.15
N ALA A 34 -16.79 1.02 61.35
CA ALA A 34 -17.30 0.15 62.40
C ALA A 34 -18.60 0.70 63.04
N GLU A 35 -18.77 2.03 63.05
CA GLU A 35 -19.90 2.71 63.69
C GLU A 35 -20.98 3.18 62.69
N CYS A 36 -20.65 3.33 61.40
CA CYS A 36 -21.56 3.84 60.37
C CYS A 36 -21.65 2.89 59.16
N SER A 37 -22.77 2.14 59.08
CA SER A 37 -23.06 1.21 57.99
C SER A 37 -23.28 1.91 56.65
N GLU A 38 -23.78 3.14 56.64
CA GLU A 38 -24.04 3.91 55.41
C GLU A 38 -22.75 4.34 54.71
N CYS A 39 -21.74 4.77 55.46
CA CYS A 39 -20.42 5.10 54.90
C CYS A 39 -19.68 3.85 54.38
N LYS A 40 -19.82 2.71 55.08
CA LYS A 40 -19.28 1.42 54.63
C LYS A 40 -19.91 0.94 53.32
N LYS A 41 -21.24 1.05 53.19
CA LYS A 41 -21.94 0.74 51.92
C LYS A 41 -21.46 1.63 50.77
N ALA A 42 -21.23 2.92 51.02
CA ALA A 42 -20.71 3.84 50.01
C ALA A 42 -19.31 3.44 49.52
N TYR A 43 -18.41 3.08 50.44
CA TYR A 43 -17.10 2.51 50.11
C TYR A 43 -17.20 1.25 49.25
N ASP A 44 -18.04 0.29 49.65
CA ASP A 44 -18.21 -0.98 48.92
C ASP A 44 -18.77 -0.77 47.51
N LEU A 45 -19.68 0.21 47.33
CA LEU A 45 -20.24 0.58 46.03
C LEU A 45 -19.17 1.18 45.10
N ILE A 46 -18.36 2.11 45.59
CA ILE A 46 -17.30 2.76 44.79
C ILE A 46 -16.22 1.74 44.42
N LYS A 47 -15.74 0.95 45.39
CA LYS A 47 -14.76 -0.12 45.18
C LYS A 47 -15.22 -1.15 44.14
N LYS A 48 -16.50 -1.52 44.18
CA LYS A 48 -17.09 -2.44 43.19
C LYS A 48 -17.18 -1.80 41.81
N HIS A 49 -17.48 -0.51 41.73
CA HIS A 49 -17.53 0.23 40.46
C HIS A 49 -16.14 0.34 39.81
N ASP A 50 -15.10 0.70 40.58
CA ASP A 50 -13.72 0.82 40.08
C ASP A 50 -13.15 -0.52 39.63
N PHE A 51 -13.38 -1.59 40.39
CA PHE A 51 -12.96 -2.93 39.98
C PHE A 51 -13.66 -3.40 38.69
N VAL A 52 -14.92 -2.98 38.47
CA VAL A 52 -15.65 -3.26 37.23
C VAL A 52 -15.12 -2.41 36.09
N SER A 53 -14.76 -1.14 36.32
CA SER A 53 -14.19 -0.26 35.29
C SER A 53 -12.79 -0.75 34.88
N GLU A 54 -11.91 -1.10 35.82
CA GLU A 54 -10.58 -1.64 35.52
C GLU A 54 -10.64 -2.94 34.69
N LYS A 55 -11.57 -3.84 35.04
CA LYS A 55 -11.85 -5.04 34.24
C LYS A 55 -12.51 -4.74 32.89
N ALA A 56 -13.28 -3.67 32.77
CA ALA A 56 -13.84 -3.24 31.49
C ALA A 56 -12.74 -2.65 30.60
N ASP A 57 -11.89 -1.80 31.14
CA ASP A 57 -10.74 -1.18 30.46
C ASP A 57 -9.73 -2.22 29.99
N GLY A 58 -9.41 -3.21 30.84
CA GLY A 58 -8.57 -4.34 30.46
C GLY A 58 -9.17 -5.17 29.32
N ARG A 59 -10.49 -5.42 29.34
CA ARG A 59 -11.19 -6.12 28.23
C ARG A 59 -11.22 -5.30 26.95
N VAL A 60 -11.39 -3.98 27.03
CA VAL A 60 -11.34 -3.07 25.89
C VAL A 60 -9.93 -3.06 25.29
N ALA A 61 -8.88 -2.97 26.11
CA ALA A 61 -7.49 -3.03 25.68
C ALA A 61 -7.16 -4.37 24.99
N ASP A 62 -7.59 -5.50 25.57
CA ASP A 62 -7.42 -6.83 24.98
C ASP A 62 -8.18 -6.97 23.66
N TYR A 63 -9.40 -6.41 23.58
CA TYR A 63 -10.20 -6.40 22.37
C TYR A 63 -9.53 -5.58 21.25
N LEU A 64 -9.06 -4.37 21.55
CA LEU A 64 -8.32 -3.53 20.59
C LEU A 64 -7.03 -4.22 20.13
N LYS A 65 -6.30 -4.88 21.04
CA LYS A 65 -5.09 -5.66 20.71
C LYS A 65 -5.41 -6.82 19.76
N LYS A 66 -6.49 -7.56 20.01
CA LYS A 66 -6.97 -8.63 19.12
C LYS A 66 -7.37 -8.11 17.75
N MET A 67 -8.08 -6.98 17.67
CA MET A 67 -8.42 -6.33 16.40
C MET A 67 -7.17 -5.91 15.63
N GLY A 68 -6.20 -5.31 16.30
CA GLY A 68 -4.93 -4.91 15.68
C GLY A 68 -4.11 -6.10 15.17
N GLN A 69 -4.11 -7.23 15.89
CA GLN A 69 -3.48 -8.47 15.45
C GLN A 69 -4.18 -9.07 14.22
N LYS A 70 -5.51 -9.07 14.20
CA LYS A 70 -6.31 -9.52 13.05
C LYS A 70 -6.01 -8.70 11.80
N LYS A 71 -5.98 -7.36 11.92
CA LYS A 71 -5.66 -6.46 10.81
C LYS A 71 -4.25 -6.70 10.26
N LYS A 72 -3.25 -6.93 11.13
CA LYS A 72 -1.88 -7.28 10.71
C LYS A 72 -1.82 -8.62 9.96
N LEU A 73 -2.60 -9.61 10.38
CA LEU A 73 -2.66 -10.90 9.70
C LEU A 73 -3.30 -10.78 8.32
N GLU A 74 -4.38 -10.00 8.22
CA GLU A 74 -5.05 -9.68 6.95
C GLU A 74 -4.11 -8.94 5.98
N GLN A 75 -3.39 -7.92 6.45
CA GLN A 75 -2.39 -7.20 5.64
C GLN A 75 -1.26 -8.12 5.16
N ARG A 76 -0.82 -9.08 5.98
CA ARG A 76 0.16 -10.10 5.56
C ARG A 76 -0.41 -11.00 4.48
N GLY A 77 -1.67 -11.42 4.61
CA GLY A 77 -2.37 -12.22 3.60
C GLY A 77 -2.47 -11.49 2.26
N LEU A 78 -2.87 -10.22 2.29
CA LEU A 78 -2.95 -9.37 1.10
C LEU A 78 -1.58 -9.16 0.44
N PHE A 79 -0.52 -8.98 1.22
CA PHE A 79 0.84 -8.87 0.68
C PHE A 79 1.32 -10.16 0.00
N VAL A 80 1.05 -11.32 0.59
CA VAL A 80 1.34 -12.61 -0.03
C VAL A 80 0.52 -12.80 -1.32
N LEU A 81 -0.76 -12.43 -1.31
CA LEU A 81 -1.61 -12.48 -2.49
C LEU A 81 -1.07 -11.58 -3.61
N PHE A 82 -0.68 -10.34 -3.29
CA PHE A 82 -0.05 -9.42 -4.23
C PHE A 82 1.21 -10.03 -4.88
N LEU A 83 2.10 -10.64 -4.08
CA LEU A 83 3.30 -11.29 -4.58
C LEU A 83 2.98 -12.50 -5.48
N LEU A 84 2.03 -13.35 -5.08
CA LEU A 84 1.63 -14.51 -5.88
C LEU A 84 1.05 -14.09 -7.24
N LEU A 85 0.16 -13.10 -7.26
CA LEU A 85 -0.40 -12.56 -8.50
C LEU A 85 0.67 -11.91 -9.38
N SER A 86 1.60 -11.16 -8.77
CA SER A 86 2.72 -10.53 -9.48
C SER A 86 3.62 -11.57 -10.17
N VAL A 87 4.00 -12.64 -9.46
CA VAL A 87 4.81 -13.73 -10.02
C VAL A 87 4.07 -14.46 -11.12
N LEU A 88 2.77 -14.74 -10.93
CA LEU A 88 1.94 -15.41 -11.93
C LEU A 88 1.81 -14.57 -13.20
N GLN A 89 1.49 -13.29 -13.10
CA GLN A 89 1.37 -12.38 -14.24
C GLN A 89 2.71 -12.20 -14.95
N PHE A 90 3.81 -12.04 -14.20
CA PHE A 90 5.14 -11.89 -14.80
C PHE A 90 5.53 -13.17 -15.56
N SER A 91 5.30 -14.34 -14.97
CA SER A 91 5.54 -15.63 -15.62
C SER A 91 4.66 -15.82 -16.86
N PHE A 92 3.41 -15.36 -16.81
CA PHE A 92 2.51 -15.40 -17.96
C PHE A 92 2.98 -14.46 -19.09
N ASN A 93 3.45 -13.27 -18.74
CA ASN A 93 4.05 -12.35 -19.71
C ASN A 93 5.27 -12.99 -20.36
N LEU A 94 6.13 -13.71 -19.64
CA LEU A 94 7.29 -14.38 -20.22
C LEU A 94 6.95 -15.53 -21.19
N ARG A 95 5.68 -15.95 -21.33
CA ARG A 95 5.29 -16.94 -22.33
C ARG A 95 5.42 -16.35 -23.74
N GLY A 96 5.75 -17.23 -24.70
CA GLY A 96 6.03 -16.86 -26.08
C GLY A 96 4.79 -16.44 -26.90
N TYR A 97 5.04 -16.25 -28.19
CA TYR A 97 4.16 -15.68 -29.22
C TYR A 97 2.66 -16.03 -29.14
N ALA A 98 2.27 -17.26 -28.77
CA ALA A 98 0.88 -17.72 -28.88
C ALA A 98 -0.17 -16.93 -28.03
N PHE A 99 0.26 -16.09 -27.08
CA PHE A 99 -0.65 -15.40 -26.15
C PHE A 99 -0.58 -13.86 -26.22
N PHE A 100 0.13 -13.25 -27.18
CA PHE A 100 0.40 -11.79 -27.15
C PHE A 100 -0.88 -10.93 -27.09
N SER A 101 -1.95 -11.31 -27.78
CA SER A 101 -3.17 -10.49 -27.86
C SER A 101 -3.90 -10.44 -26.52
N SER A 102 -3.90 -11.56 -25.79
CA SER A 102 -4.48 -11.61 -24.44
C SER A 102 -3.59 -10.95 -23.38
N LEU A 103 -2.29 -10.75 -23.64
CA LEU A 103 -1.39 -10.09 -22.68
C LEU A 103 -1.77 -8.63 -22.42
N TYR A 104 -2.16 -7.87 -23.44
CA TYR A 104 -2.54 -6.45 -23.26
C TYR A 104 -3.70 -6.27 -22.27
N LEU A 105 -4.78 -7.01 -22.50
CA LEU A 105 -5.96 -6.96 -21.66
C LEU A 105 -5.65 -7.49 -20.27
N THR A 106 -4.89 -8.59 -20.18
CA THR A 106 -4.44 -9.15 -18.90
C THR A 106 -3.68 -8.10 -18.09
N ASN A 107 -2.70 -7.43 -18.69
CA ASN A 107 -1.90 -6.42 -18.00
C ASN A 107 -2.74 -5.23 -17.51
N CYS A 108 -3.74 -4.81 -18.28
CA CYS A 108 -4.66 -3.75 -17.86
C CYS A 108 -5.59 -4.21 -16.74
N ILE A 109 -6.03 -5.47 -16.71
CA ILE A 109 -6.87 -5.99 -15.61
C ILE A 109 -6.08 -6.07 -14.30
N PHE A 110 -4.81 -6.49 -14.34
CA PHE A 110 -3.99 -6.62 -13.14
C PHE A 110 -3.56 -5.28 -12.55
N TYR A 111 -3.43 -4.23 -13.36
CA TYR A 111 -3.04 -2.89 -12.93
C TYR A 111 -3.93 -2.31 -11.79
N PRO A 112 -5.26 -2.18 -11.93
CA PRO A 112 -6.12 -1.66 -10.87
C PRO A 112 -6.18 -2.62 -9.67
N ILE A 113 -6.08 -3.94 -9.89
CA ILE A 113 -6.02 -4.94 -8.81
C ILE A 113 -4.80 -4.68 -7.92
N TYR A 114 -3.63 -4.41 -8.51
CA TYR A 114 -2.43 -4.11 -7.73
C TYR A 114 -2.52 -2.80 -6.95
N ILE A 115 -3.09 -1.76 -7.53
CA ILE A 115 -3.32 -0.50 -6.81
C ILE A 115 -4.20 -0.76 -5.58
N ILE A 116 -5.32 -1.44 -5.77
CA ILE A 116 -6.27 -1.75 -4.68
C ILE A 116 -5.56 -2.56 -3.59
N LEU A 117 -4.85 -3.62 -3.96
CA LEU A 117 -4.11 -4.47 -3.00
C LEU A 117 -3.06 -3.66 -2.23
N LEU A 118 -2.23 -2.88 -2.91
CA LEU A 118 -1.18 -2.09 -2.30
C LEU A 118 -1.74 -1.00 -1.37
N PHE A 119 -2.88 -0.41 -1.71
CA PHE A 119 -3.52 0.59 -0.86
C PHE A 119 -4.16 -0.04 0.37
N HIS A 120 -4.76 -1.23 0.27
CA HIS A 120 -5.21 -1.98 1.45
C HIS A 120 -4.05 -2.46 2.33
N ILE A 121 -2.91 -2.81 1.75
CA ILE A 121 -1.69 -3.14 2.51
C ILE A 121 -1.16 -1.91 3.24
N ALA A 122 -1.21 -0.74 2.60
CA ALA A 122 -0.86 0.56 3.18
C ALA A 122 -1.94 1.13 4.11
N ASP A 123 -3.03 0.39 4.38
CA ASP A 123 -4.11 0.89 5.21
C ASP A 123 -3.63 1.20 6.64
N GLY A 124 -3.85 2.44 7.08
CA GLY A 124 -3.32 3.00 8.33
C GLY A 124 -1.93 3.62 8.22
N TRP A 125 -1.35 3.72 7.02
CA TRP A 125 -0.20 4.57 6.74
C TRP A 125 -0.67 5.99 6.43
N LYS A 126 0.14 6.98 6.76
CA LYS A 126 -0.17 8.38 6.52
C LYS A 126 0.11 8.73 5.06
N GLN A 127 -0.86 9.30 4.37
CA GLN A 127 -0.61 9.87 3.05
C GLN A 127 0.32 11.08 3.20
N CYS A 128 1.43 11.07 2.47
CA CYS A 128 2.38 12.16 2.42
C CYS A 128 2.40 12.79 1.04
N SER A 129 2.35 14.12 1.01
CA SER A 129 2.58 14.87 -0.21
C SER A 129 4.05 14.82 -0.56
N ILE A 130 4.35 14.51 -1.82
CA ILE A 130 5.68 14.68 -2.37
C ILE A 130 5.75 16.08 -2.96
N SER A 131 6.90 16.74 -2.82
CA SER A 131 7.09 18.05 -3.46
C SER A 131 6.90 17.91 -4.97
N LEU A 132 6.20 18.85 -5.60
CA LEU A 132 5.94 18.85 -7.04
C LEU A 132 7.19 18.61 -7.90
N LYS A 133 8.36 19.11 -7.46
CA LYS A 133 9.67 18.87 -8.11
C LYS A 133 10.04 17.38 -8.18
N LYS A 134 9.82 16.63 -7.09
CA LYS A 134 10.12 15.19 -7.01
C LYS A 134 9.12 14.37 -7.81
N GLU A 135 7.83 14.73 -7.79
CA GLU A 135 6.83 14.09 -8.66
C GLU A 135 7.19 14.28 -10.13
N GLY A 136 7.55 15.51 -10.53
CA GLY A 136 8.00 15.81 -11.89
C GLY A 136 9.21 14.99 -12.33
N ILE A 137 10.17 14.72 -11.44
CA ILE A 137 11.31 13.84 -11.74
C ILE A 137 10.85 12.41 -12.05
N ILE A 138 9.93 11.86 -11.26
CA ILE A 138 9.43 10.48 -11.46
C ILE A 138 8.71 10.39 -12.81
N PHE A 139 7.79 11.32 -13.10
CA PHE A 139 7.12 11.39 -14.39
C PHE A 139 8.09 11.55 -15.56
N PHE A 140 9.14 12.36 -15.39
CA PHE A 140 10.17 12.54 -16.41
C PHE A 140 10.96 11.25 -16.67
N VAL A 141 11.32 10.51 -15.62
CA VAL A 141 12.01 9.21 -15.74
C VAL A 141 11.13 8.20 -16.46
N GLU A 142 9.84 8.14 -16.14
CA GLU A 142 8.87 7.27 -16.82
C GLU A 142 8.70 7.63 -18.29
N GLY A 143 8.41 8.90 -18.57
CA GLY A 143 8.25 9.40 -19.93
C GLY A 143 9.50 9.18 -20.77
N SER A 144 10.69 9.40 -20.20
CA SER A 144 11.97 9.15 -20.87
C SER A 144 12.19 7.67 -21.16
N SER A 145 11.81 6.77 -20.24
CA SER A 145 11.92 5.32 -20.44
C SER A 145 11.01 4.83 -21.55
N PHE A 146 9.75 5.30 -21.58
CA PHE A 146 8.79 4.97 -22.62
C PHE A 146 9.20 5.54 -23.99
N LEU A 147 9.69 6.79 -24.02
CA LEU A 147 10.16 7.44 -25.23
C LEU A 147 11.41 6.73 -25.77
N TYR A 148 12.35 6.35 -24.90
CA TYR A 148 13.53 5.57 -25.28
C TYR A 148 13.14 4.25 -25.97
N ILE A 149 12.25 3.47 -25.36
CA ILE A 149 11.78 2.20 -25.96
C ILE A 149 11.06 2.45 -27.29
N SER A 150 10.18 3.45 -27.36
CA SER A 150 9.44 3.78 -28.59
C SER A 150 10.37 4.20 -29.73
N VAL A 151 11.36 5.06 -29.44
CA VAL A 151 12.36 5.51 -30.43
C VAL A 151 13.25 4.36 -30.86
N LEU A 152 13.73 3.54 -29.92
CA LEU A 152 14.57 2.39 -30.22
C LEU A 152 13.81 1.39 -31.11
N PHE A 153 12.55 1.14 -30.80
CA PHE A 153 11.67 0.29 -31.62
C PHE A 153 11.49 0.87 -33.04
N CYS A 154 11.12 2.15 -33.17
CA CYS A 154 11.05 2.84 -34.45
C CYS A 154 12.37 2.69 -35.24
N SER A 155 13.52 2.90 -34.60
CA SER A 155 14.83 2.90 -35.26
C SER A 155 15.24 1.52 -35.78
N LEU A 156 14.81 0.46 -35.10
CA LEU A 156 15.11 -0.92 -35.48
C LEU A 156 14.16 -1.41 -36.57
N PHE A 157 12.86 -1.09 -36.49
CA PHE A 157 11.88 -1.68 -37.38
C PHE A 157 11.45 -0.79 -38.58
N SER A 158 11.78 0.50 -38.59
CA SER A 158 11.49 1.40 -39.73
C SER A 158 12.30 1.11 -41.00
N LYS A 159 13.37 0.31 -40.92
CA LYS A 159 14.23 -0.07 -42.05
C LYS A 159 14.02 -1.49 -42.57
N SER A 160 13.04 -2.22 -42.03
CA SER A 160 12.83 -3.64 -42.34
C SER A 160 12.35 -3.93 -43.78
N GLU A 161 12.11 -2.93 -44.62
CA GLU A 161 11.71 -3.12 -46.03
C GLU A 161 12.89 -3.44 -46.98
N GLY A 162 14.14 -3.40 -46.51
CA GLY A 162 15.26 -3.75 -47.39
C GLY A 162 16.54 -4.02 -46.65
N GLY A 163 16.73 -5.27 -46.22
CA GLY A 163 17.99 -6.03 -46.09
C GLY A 163 19.23 -5.42 -45.41
N ASP A 164 19.21 -4.15 -45.05
CA ASP A 164 20.37 -3.40 -44.59
C ASP A 164 20.40 -3.40 -43.08
N MET A 165 21.63 -3.38 -42.57
CA MET A 165 21.93 -3.32 -41.14
C MET A 165 21.00 -2.35 -40.41
N LEU A 166 20.37 -2.84 -39.33
CA LEU A 166 19.58 -1.99 -38.46
C LEU A 166 20.51 -1.00 -37.75
N PHE A 167 19.91 0.01 -37.12
CA PHE A 167 20.60 0.96 -36.24
C PHE A 167 21.72 0.28 -35.42
N TRP A 168 22.95 0.82 -35.50
CA TRP A 168 24.19 0.26 -34.92
C TRP A 168 24.81 -1.00 -35.56
N GLY A 169 24.46 -1.37 -36.79
CA GLY A 169 25.10 -2.52 -37.45
C GLY A 169 24.55 -3.88 -36.97
N MET A 170 23.44 -3.87 -36.22
CA MET A 170 22.83 -5.07 -35.67
C MET A 170 22.01 -5.80 -36.74
N ALA A 171 22.14 -7.13 -36.82
CA ALA A 171 21.32 -7.95 -37.69
C ALA A 171 19.84 -7.95 -37.24
N ALA A 172 18.91 -7.96 -38.19
CA ALA A 172 17.45 -7.91 -37.95
C ALA A 172 16.99 -9.01 -36.99
N GLU A 173 17.53 -10.21 -37.18
CA GLU A 173 17.23 -11.41 -36.39
C GLU A 173 17.55 -11.25 -34.89
N ARG A 174 18.52 -10.41 -34.54
CA ARG A 174 18.93 -10.18 -33.14
C ARG A 174 18.19 -9.02 -32.49
N ALA A 175 17.56 -8.15 -33.28
CA ALA A 175 16.96 -6.92 -32.79
C ALA A 175 15.76 -7.17 -31.87
N GLY A 176 14.90 -8.13 -32.20
CA GLY A 176 13.75 -8.51 -31.35
C GLY A 176 14.18 -8.98 -29.96
N GLY A 177 15.13 -9.91 -29.88
CA GLY A 177 15.64 -10.42 -28.61
C GLY A 177 16.44 -9.39 -27.81
N PHE A 178 17.12 -8.45 -28.49
CA PHE A 178 17.78 -7.31 -27.84
C PHE A 178 16.74 -6.38 -27.19
N MET A 179 15.69 -6.01 -27.92
CA MET A 179 14.59 -5.17 -27.43
C MET A 179 13.88 -5.82 -26.24
N GLU A 180 13.52 -7.09 -26.38
CA GLU A 180 12.82 -7.82 -25.34
C GLU A 180 13.60 -7.80 -24.02
N LYS A 181 14.91 -8.03 -24.06
CA LYS A 181 15.77 -7.99 -22.87
C LYS A 181 15.80 -6.61 -22.23
N GLN A 182 15.91 -5.53 -23.03
CA GLN A 182 15.89 -4.16 -22.51
C GLN A 182 14.57 -3.85 -21.78
N ILE A 183 13.45 -4.25 -22.37
CA ILE A 183 12.12 -4.05 -21.77
C ILE A 183 11.98 -4.84 -20.47
N ILE A 184 12.38 -6.12 -20.45
CA ILE A 184 12.32 -6.96 -19.24
C ILE A 184 13.20 -6.36 -18.12
N ILE A 185 14.41 -5.89 -18.44
CA ILE A 185 15.32 -5.26 -17.47
C ILE A 185 14.68 -4.00 -16.89
N LEU A 186 14.16 -3.12 -17.75
CA LEU A 186 13.48 -1.90 -17.30
C LEU A 186 12.27 -2.21 -16.41
N ALA A 187 11.41 -3.16 -16.81
CA ALA A 187 10.27 -3.57 -16.00
C ALA A 187 10.71 -4.11 -14.62
N GLY A 188 11.80 -4.88 -14.58
CA GLY A 188 12.42 -5.33 -13.34
C GLY A 188 12.94 -4.19 -12.46
N VAL A 189 13.53 -3.15 -13.06
CA VAL A 189 13.97 -1.93 -12.35
C VAL A 189 12.78 -1.20 -11.72
N TYR A 190 11.66 -1.05 -12.44
CA TYR A 190 10.44 -0.43 -11.88
C TYR A 190 9.85 -1.23 -10.72
N LEU A 191 9.79 -2.56 -10.84
CA LEU A 191 9.33 -3.44 -9.75
C LEU A 191 10.26 -3.37 -8.53
N LEU A 192 11.57 -3.34 -8.76
CA LEU A 192 12.55 -3.17 -7.69
C LEU A 192 12.43 -1.80 -7.01
N ALA A 193 12.23 -0.74 -7.79
CA ALA A 193 11.99 0.61 -7.27
C ALA A 193 10.72 0.66 -6.41
N LEU A 194 9.65 0.00 -6.84
CA LEU A 194 8.41 -0.14 -6.07
C LEU A 194 8.65 -0.89 -4.75
N LEU A 195 9.40 -1.99 -4.78
CA LEU A 195 9.77 -2.74 -3.58
C LEU A 195 10.58 -1.86 -2.59
N ILE A 196 11.64 -1.21 -3.07
CA ILE A 196 12.48 -0.32 -2.25
C ILE A 196 11.64 0.84 -1.68
N TYR A 197 10.76 1.40 -2.49
CA TYR A 197 9.83 2.44 -2.05
C TYR A 197 8.97 1.95 -0.87
N PHE A 198 8.30 0.80 -0.99
CA PHE A 198 7.51 0.26 0.12
C PHE A 198 8.35 -0.08 1.35
N LEU A 199 9.59 -0.58 1.18
CA LEU A 199 10.48 -0.89 2.30
C LEU A 199 10.92 0.37 3.07
N THR A 200 11.28 1.44 2.35
CA THR A 200 11.67 2.72 2.96
C THR A 200 10.50 3.38 3.66
N GLN A 201 9.36 3.43 2.99
CA GLN A 201 8.13 4.02 3.49
C GLN A 201 7.53 3.27 4.69
N ARG A 202 7.72 1.95 4.76
CA ARG A 202 7.31 1.12 5.90
C ARG A 202 7.92 1.56 7.22
N MET A 203 9.13 2.12 7.21
CA MET A 203 9.79 2.62 8.42
C MET A 203 9.07 3.85 9.00
N GLY A 204 8.62 4.76 8.12
CA GLY A 204 7.87 5.96 8.49
C GLY A 204 6.37 5.74 8.62
N ARG A 205 5.83 4.62 8.11
CA ARG A 205 4.39 4.42 7.85
C ARG A 205 3.79 5.57 7.05
N GLU A 206 4.52 6.03 6.05
CA GLU A 206 4.09 7.08 5.13
C GLU A 206 3.94 6.48 3.75
N TYR A 207 3.08 7.02 2.89
CA TYR A 207 3.05 6.63 1.47
C TYR A 207 2.47 7.74 0.61
N ASN A 208 2.68 7.62 -0.70
CA ASN A 208 2.15 8.51 -1.71
C ASN A 208 1.56 7.67 -2.85
N HIS A 209 0.28 7.93 -3.15
CA HIS A 209 -0.49 7.21 -4.18
C HIS A 209 0.10 7.40 -5.56
N THR A 210 0.47 8.63 -5.90
CA THR A 210 0.98 8.99 -7.23
C THR A 210 2.19 8.15 -7.58
N VAL A 211 3.15 8.00 -6.66
CA VAL A 211 4.36 7.19 -6.90
C VAL A 211 4.02 5.74 -7.21
N VAL A 212 3.13 5.14 -6.42
CA VAL A 212 2.73 3.74 -6.60
C VAL A 212 2.04 3.55 -7.95
N MET A 213 1.08 4.42 -8.28
CA MET A 213 0.33 4.34 -9.53
C MET A 213 1.20 4.54 -10.76
N VAL A 214 2.14 5.48 -10.70
CA VAL A 214 3.10 5.79 -11.77
C VAL A 214 4.02 4.59 -12.00
N LEU A 215 4.72 4.11 -10.97
CA LEU A 215 5.62 2.95 -11.09
C LEU A 215 4.93 1.70 -11.65
N LEU A 216 3.69 1.42 -11.22
CA LEU A 216 2.90 0.32 -11.77
C LEU A 216 2.48 0.57 -13.22
N ALA A 217 2.15 1.81 -13.58
CA ALA A 217 1.77 2.16 -14.95
C ALA A 217 2.96 1.99 -15.90
N GLY A 218 4.16 2.38 -15.47
CA GLY A 218 5.41 2.13 -16.19
C GLY A 218 5.64 0.64 -16.47
N VAL A 219 5.47 -0.22 -15.46
CA VAL A 219 5.57 -1.69 -15.65
C VAL A 219 4.55 -2.19 -16.67
N THR A 220 3.28 -1.79 -16.52
CA THR A 220 2.20 -2.19 -17.44
C THR A 220 2.47 -1.75 -18.87
N ALA A 221 2.92 -0.51 -19.07
CA ALA A 221 3.26 0.03 -20.38
C ALA A 221 4.43 -0.74 -21.03
N LEU A 222 5.47 -1.06 -20.26
CA LEU A 222 6.60 -1.85 -20.74
C LEU A 222 6.19 -3.28 -21.11
N LEU A 223 5.38 -3.95 -20.30
CA LEU A 223 4.88 -5.30 -20.61
C LEU A 223 3.98 -5.31 -21.85
N ASN A 224 3.17 -4.27 -22.06
CA ASN A 224 2.37 -4.10 -23.28
C ASN A 224 3.25 -3.84 -24.51
N MET A 225 4.29 -3.01 -24.38
CA MET A 225 5.29 -2.84 -25.44
C MET A 225 5.98 -4.17 -25.79
N ARG A 226 6.28 -5.00 -24.79
CA ARG A 226 6.83 -6.34 -25.03
C ARG A 226 5.84 -7.25 -25.77
N ALA A 227 4.56 -7.23 -25.41
CA ALA A 227 3.54 -7.98 -26.14
C ALA A 227 3.48 -7.53 -27.61
N GLY A 228 3.63 -6.23 -27.86
CA GLY A 228 3.70 -5.66 -29.21
C GLY A 228 4.88 -6.09 -30.06
N LEU A 229 6.03 -6.44 -29.46
CA LEU A 229 7.16 -7.01 -30.21
C LEU A 229 6.76 -8.27 -30.99
N TYR A 230 5.82 -9.06 -30.45
CA TYR A 230 5.34 -10.30 -31.09
C TYR A 230 4.20 -10.06 -32.07
N GLN A 231 3.75 -8.82 -32.31
CA GLN A 231 2.74 -8.50 -33.31
C GLN A 231 3.32 -7.93 -34.61
N VAL A 232 4.62 -7.62 -34.61
CA VAL A 232 5.31 -7.09 -35.78
C VAL A 232 5.66 -8.25 -36.70
N ASP A 233 4.67 -8.69 -37.46
CA ASP A 233 4.87 -9.62 -38.58
C ASP A 233 5.57 -8.87 -39.73
N GLY A 234 6.36 -9.57 -40.55
CA GLY A 234 7.15 -8.97 -41.64
C GLY A 234 6.38 -8.20 -42.73
N ALA A 235 5.05 -8.11 -42.63
CA ALA A 235 4.17 -7.31 -43.48
C ALA A 235 3.34 -6.24 -42.71
N GLY A 236 3.32 -6.30 -41.38
CA GLY A 236 2.62 -5.35 -40.51
C GLY A 236 3.55 -4.22 -40.08
N GLY A 237 3.24 -2.99 -40.48
CA GLY A 237 3.97 -1.82 -40.01
C GLY A 237 3.93 -1.69 -38.48
N PHE A 238 4.85 -0.91 -37.91
CA PHE A 238 4.92 -0.67 -36.46
C PHE A 238 3.79 0.23 -35.92
N LEU A 239 3.21 1.07 -36.78
CA LEU A 239 2.23 2.07 -36.40
C LEU A 239 0.99 1.49 -35.67
N PRO A 240 0.37 0.38 -36.12
CA PRO A 240 -0.75 -0.25 -35.42
C PRO A 240 -0.38 -0.79 -34.04
N VAL A 241 0.87 -1.22 -33.82
CA VAL A 241 1.34 -1.66 -32.50
C VAL A 241 1.43 -0.47 -31.54
N LEU A 242 1.99 0.66 -32.00
CA LEU A 242 2.00 1.90 -31.21
C LEU A 242 0.60 2.40 -30.90
N GLU A 243 -0.31 2.37 -31.86
CA GLU A 243 -1.71 2.76 -31.67
C GLU A 243 -2.38 1.87 -30.62
N THR A 244 -2.15 0.56 -30.69
CA THR A 244 -2.69 -0.42 -29.72
C THR A 244 -2.13 -0.16 -28.32
N VAL A 245 -0.80 -0.09 -28.18
CA VAL A 245 -0.13 0.19 -26.89
C VAL A 245 -0.57 1.55 -26.34
N GLY A 246 -0.66 2.56 -27.19
CA GLY A 246 -1.13 3.91 -26.84
C GLY A 246 -2.57 3.90 -26.33
N GLY A 247 -3.47 3.15 -26.98
CA GLY A 247 -4.85 2.97 -26.52
C GLY A 247 -4.93 2.36 -25.12
N TYR A 248 -4.14 1.32 -24.84
CA TYR A 248 -4.06 0.72 -23.50
C TYR A 248 -3.39 1.64 -22.48
N LEU A 249 -2.41 2.46 -22.88
CA LEU A 249 -1.81 3.46 -22.00
C LEU A 249 -2.85 4.51 -21.57
N VAL A 250 -3.71 4.96 -22.48
CA VAL A 250 -4.82 5.88 -22.16
C VAL A 250 -5.77 5.24 -21.15
N LEU A 251 -6.08 3.95 -21.29
CA LEU A 251 -6.90 3.22 -20.32
C LEU A 251 -6.24 3.19 -18.93
N VAL A 252 -4.95 2.84 -18.85
CA VAL A 252 -4.18 2.83 -17.58
C VAL A 252 -4.17 4.21 -16.93
N ILE A 253 -4.01 5.28 -17.72
CA ILE A 253 -4.06 6.66 -17.22
C ILE A 253 -5.47 6.99 -16.68
N ALA A 254 -6.53 6.61 -17.40
CA ALA A 254 -7.90 6.83 -16.95
C ALA A 254 -8.19 6.08 -15.63
N GLU A 255 -7.74 4.82 -15.52
CA GLU A 255 -7.82 4.03 -14.29
C GLU A 255 -7.04 4.67 -13.14
N SER A 256 -5.83 5.18 -13.42
CA SER A 256 -5.00 5.91 -12.44
C SER A 256 -5.74 7.13 -11.88
N ILE A 257 -6.37 7.92 -12.76
CA ILE A 257 -7.12 9.12 -12.37
C ILE A 257 -8.36 8.71 -11.55
N ALA A 258 -9.12 7.71 -12.00
CA ALA A 258 -10.32 7.25 -11.31
C ALA A 258 -9.99 6.71 -9.90
N LEU A 259 -9.00 5.84 -9.78
CA LEU A 259 -8.56 5.29 -8.50
C LEU A 259 -7.94 6.36 -7.61
N GLY A 260 -7.13 7.26 -8.17
CA GLY A 260 -6.57 8.39 -7.45
C GLY A 260 -7.64 9.31 -6.85
N MET A 261 -8.70 9.62 -7.60
CA MET A 261 -9.84 10.40 -7.10
C MET A 261 -10.62 9.64 -6.02
N PHE A 262 -10.85 8.35 -6.22
CA PHE A 262 -11.55 7.50 -5.25
C PHE A 262 -10.81 7.48 -3.91
N TYR A 263 -9.52 7.14 -3.90
CA TYR A 263 -8.76 6.98 -2.66
C TYR A 263 -8.42 8.29 -1.95
N ARG A 264 -8.28 9.42 -2.68
CA ARG A 264 -8.18 10.76 -2.06
C ARG A 264 -9.45 11.22 -1.34
N ARG A 265 -10.60 10.60 -1.62
CA ARG A 265 -11.87 10.94 -0.97
C ARG A 265 -12.05 10.23 0.38
N PHE A 266 -11.36 9.11 0.59
CA PHE A 266 -11.50 8.27 1.78
C PHE A 266 -10.34 8.41 2.79
N TYR A 267 -9.21 9.01 2.39
CA TYR A 267 -8.00 9.21 3.21
C TYR A 267 -7.48 10.64 3.08
#